data_AF-A0AAV0BNG3-F1
#
_entry.id   AF-A0AAV0BNG3-F1
#
_cell.length_a   1.000
_cell.length_b   1.000
_cell.length_c   1.000
_cell.angle_alpha   90.00
_cell.angle_beta   90.00
_cell.angle_gamma   90.00
#
_symmetry.space_group_name_H-M   'P 1'
#
loop_
_entity.id
_entity.type
_entity.pdbx_description
1 polymer ?
#
loop_
_entity_poly.entity_id
_entity_poly.type
_entity_poly.pdbx_seq_one_letter_code
_entity_poly.pdbx_strand_id
1 'polypeptide(L)'
;MGFSFGDFNQICSSAALVVCPLMSSTSGVGIQPNCYARNVELSGIVLFQPAVLFIHIIALVMLAIMILHIKSKYTAVGRKEIVHFFYLYGLVTFLSFFLDGGIVPSSSSAYPWFAAIQTGILCATFWCLLVNGFVGFQFAEDGTPLSLWSLRGSCATVFMLAFFIAIATFKSLASFSPSRPIALWIMLYIFNGACLIIYVILQLILVVRTLDDRWPIGDILFGLGFFTVGLVLVYGFSLTICDAITHYVDGLFFAELCFLLSVMMVYKYWDSITKEDLEFSVGSKQAVWDISTKEGLLAADDADYFANGTNGNLSPVQSQAFQVNSGRYPPQGAPTGKFIGY
;
A
#
# COMPACT_ATOMS: atom_id res chain seq x y z
N MET A 1 6.28 34.92 -4.38
CA MET A 1 5.98 34.08 -3.21
C MET A 1 7.11 33.08 -3.10
N GLY A 2 8.00 33.22 -2.12
CA GLY A 2 9.20 32.39 -2.01
C GLY A 2 9.13 31.58 -0.73
N PHE A 3 9.13 30.24 -0.85
CA PHE A 3 9.22 29.33 0.28
C PHE A 3 10.50 29.61 1.07
N SER A 4 10.36 29.97 2.35
CA SER A 4 11.50 30.10 3.25
C SER A 4 11.86 28.73 3.78
N PHE A 5 13.13 28.36 3.67
CA PHE A 5 13.63 27.07 4.15
C PHE A 5 13.37 26.92 5.65
N GLY A 6 12.78 25.79 6.05
CA GLY A 6 12.53 25.47 7.46
C GLY A 6 11.39 26.26 8.11
N ASP A 7 10.60 27.00 7.34
CA ASP A 7 9.44 27.75 7.83
C ASP A 7 8.12 27.15 7.30
N PHE A 8 7.15 26.98 8.21
CA PHE A 8 5.80 26.52 7.89
C PHE A 8 4.80 27.66 7.72
N ASN A 9 5.16 28.92 8.00
CA ASN A 9 4.22 30.05 7.96
C ASN A 9 3.47 30.17 6.64
N GLN A 10 4.17 30.20 5.51
CA GLN A 10 3.54 30.33 4.20
C GLN A 10 2.76 29.08 3.78
N ILE A 11 3.25 27.91 4.19
CA ILE A 11 2.65 26.62 3.87
C ILE A 11 1.30 26.52 4.59
N CYS A 12 1.32 26.78 5.89
CA CYS A 12 0.16 26.70 6.77
C CYS A 12 -0.82 27.85 6.60
N SER A 13 -0.38 29.03 6.13
CA SER A 13 -1.31 30.09 5.75
C SER A 13 -2.08 29.77 4.47
N SER A 14 -1.57 28.87 3.64
CA SER A 14 -2.15 28.53 2.32
C SER A 14 -3.02 27.27 2.36
N ALA A 15 -2.67 26.29 3.20
CA ALA A 15 -3.38 25.03 3.31
C ALA A 15 -3.53 24.55 4.76
N ALA A 16 -4.67 23.94 5.07
CA ALA A 16 -5.01 23.40 6.38
C ALA A 16 -4.35 22.02 6.65
N LEU A 17 -3.01 21.94 6.68
CA LEU A 17 -2.35 20.66 6.97
C LEU A 17 -2.49 20.26 8.44
N VAL A 18 -2.53 18.95 8.72
CA VAL A 18 -2.56 18.35 10.07
C VAL A 18 -1.51 18.93 11.03
N VAL A 19 -0.32 19.29 10.54
CA VAL A 19 0.74 19.83 11.40
C VAL A 19 0.52 21.30 11.77
N CYS A 20 -0.21 22.07 10.96
CA CYS A 20 -0.30 23.53 11.05
C CYS A 20 -0.86 24.09 12.37
N PRO A 21 -1.90 23.48 12.98
CA PRO A 21 -2.40 23.93 14.29
C PRO A 21 -1.38 23.78 15.42
N LEU A 22 -0.30 23.01 15.23
CA LEU A 22 0.74 22.75 16.22
C LEU A 22 2.01 23.58 16.00
N MET A 23 2.08 24.31 14.89
CA MET A 23 3.21 25.18 14.54
C MET A 23 2.92 26.59 15.06
N SER A 24 3.94 27.32 15.54
CA SER A 24 3.71 28.68 16.06
C SER A 24 4.79 29.65 15.65
N SER A 25 4.41 30.75 14.98
CA SER A 25 5.39 31.74 14.53
C SER A 25 5.77 32.76 15.60
N THR A 26 4.83 33.17 16.47
CA THR A 26 5.07 34.33 17.35
C THR A 26 4.33 34.33 18.69
N SER A 27 3.32 33.47 18.94
CA SER A 27 2.38 33.70 20.07
C SER A 27 1.89 32.46 20.82
N GLY A 28 2.45 31.26 20.58
CA GLY A 28 1.96 30.01 21.18
C GLY A 28 0.59 29.54 20.65
N VAL A 29 0.03 30.25 19.67
CA VAL A 29 -1.18 29.88 18.93
C VAL A 29 -0.77 29.24 17.60
N GLY A 30 -1.50 28.19 17.19
CA GLY A 30 -1.33 27.48 15.93
C GLY A 30 -1.53 28.37 14.69
N ILE A 31 -0.94 27.99 13.56
CA ILE A 31 -1.12 28.72 12.30
C ILE A 31 -2.42 28.24 11.62
N GLN A 32 -3.32 29.17 11.36
CA GLN A 32 -4.56 28.91 10.63
C GLN A 32 -4.42 29.34 9.16
N PRO A 33 -4.97 28.58 8.20
CA PRO A 33 -5.03 29.00 6.81
C PRO A 33 -5.93 30.24 6.62
N ASN A 34 -5.56 31.09 5.66
CA ASN A 34 -6.35 32.30 5.33
C ASN A 34 -7.71 31.95 4.72
N CYS A 35 -7.79 30.82 4.01
CA CYS A 35 -9.02 30.31 3.42
C CYS A 35 -9.08 28.79 3.61
N TYR A 36 -10.22 28.29 4.08
CA TYR A 36 -10.51 26.86 4.24
C TYR A 36 -11.99 26.59 3.91
N ALA A 37 -12.31 25.33 3.60
CA ALA A 37 -13.68 24.93 3.30
C ALA A 37 -14.61 25.10 4.52
N ARG A 38 -15.87 25.50 4.29
CA ARG A 38 -16.84 25.71 5.36
C ARG A 38 -17.07 24.45 6.18
N ASN A 39 -17.16 24.65 7.49
CA ASN A 39 -17.52 23.60 8.42
C ASN A 39 -19.04 23.34 8.36
N VAL A 40 -19.43 22.10 8.61
CA VAL A 40 -20.84 21.70 8.68
C VAL A 40 -21.12 21.14 10.05
N GLU A 41 -22.19 21.61 10.68
CA GLU A 41 -22.66 21.07 11.94
C GLU A 41 -23.63 19.91 11.68
N LEU A 42 -23.27 18.72 12.15
CA LEU A 42 -24.17 17.55 12.16
C LEU A 42 -24.42 17.13 13.60
N SER A 43 -25.68 17.22 14.04
CA SER A 43 -26.14 16.69 15.33
C SER A 43 -25.30 17.17 16.54
N GLY A 44 -24.88 18.45 16.54
CA GLY A 44 -24.07 19.05 17.62
C GLY A 44 -22.56 18.79 17.52
N ILE A 45 -22.08 18.12 16.45
CA ILE A 45 -20.67 17.96 16.14
C ILE A 45 -20.34 18.83 14.92
N VAL A 46 -19.33 19.69 15.05
CA VAL A 46 -18.82 20.51 13.94
C VAL A 46 -17.80 19.67 13.16
N LEU A 47 -18.14 19.27 11.94
CA LEU A 47 -17.22 18.63 11.01
C LEU A 47 -16.45 19.69 10.22
N PHE A 48 -15.13 19.56 10.24
CA PHE A 48 -14.25 20.36 9.43
C PHE A 48 -14.08 19.73 8.06
N GLN A 49 -14.02 20.57 7.03
CA GLN A 49 -13.68 20.19 5.65
C GLN A 49 -14.38 18.90 5.13
N PRO A 50 -15.72 18.84 5.10
CA PRO A 50 -16.46 17.63 4.73
C PRO A 50 -16.15 17.12 3.31
N ALA A 51 -15.75 18.01 2.39
CA ALA A 51 -15.33 17.62 1.05
C ALA A 51 -14.08 16.72 1.07
N VAL A 52 -13.08 17.06 1.89
CA VAL A 52 -11.84 16.28 2.05
C VAL A 52 -12.14 14.91 2.69
N LEU A 53 -13.03 14.89 3.69
CA LEU A 53 -13.47 13.64 4.32
C LEU A 53 -14.09 12.65 3.33
N PHE A 54 -14.84 13.15 2.35
CA PHE A 54 -15.42 12.30 1.30
C PHE A 54 -14.33 11.64 0.44
N ILE A 55 -13.26 12.37 0.11
CA ILE A 55 -12.11 11.82 -0.62
C ILE A 55 -11.37 10.79 0.22
N HIS A 56 -11.18 11.02 1.52
CA HIS A 56 -10.58 10.01 2.42
C HIS A 56 -11.39 8.71 2.45
N ILE A 57 -12.74 8.78 2.44
CA ILE A 57 -13.60 7.58 2.36
C ILE A 57 -13.41 6.86 1.01
N ILE A 58 -13.45 7.59 -0.10
CA ILE A 58 -13.18 7.02 -1.43
C ILE A 58 -11.80 6.36 -1.47
N ALA A 59 -10.79 7.02 -0.88
CA ALA A 59 -9.43 6.53 -0.82
C ALA A 59 -9.33 5.20 -0.06
N LEU A 60 -9.99 5.08 1.08
CA LEU A 60 -10.04 3.83 1.86
C LEU A 60 -10.76 2.70 1.10
N VAL A 61 -11.86 3.00 0.40
CA VAL A 61 -12.58 2.01 -0.43
C VAL A 61 -11.71 1.54 -1.59
N MET A 62 -11.11 2.47 -2.32
CA MET A 62 -10.21 2.15 -3.45
C MET A 62 -9.00 1.36 -2.99
N LEU A 63 -8.43 1.71 -1.84
CA LEU A 63 -7.34 0.97 -1.22
C LEU A 63 -7.73 -0.47 -0.87
N ALA A 64 -8.93 -0.68 -0.32
CA ALA A 64 -9.42 -2.02 -0.01
C ALA A 64 -9.54 -2.86 -1.30
N ILE A 65 -10.08 -2.31 -2.38
CA ILE A 65 -10.20 -2.99 -3.68
C ILE A 65 -8.81 -3.37 -4.22
N MET A 66 -7.84 -2.42 -4.20
CA MET A 66 -6.47 -2.70 -4.65
C MET A 66 -5.82 -3.81 -3.83
N ILE A 67 -5.94 -3.78 -2.49
CA ILE A 67 -5.38 -4.83 -1.63
C ILE A 67 -6.01 -6.20 -1.94
N LEU A 68 -7.32 -6.27 -2.21
CA LEU A 68 -7.99 -7.50 -2.59
C LEU A 68 -7.46 -8.06 -3.93
N HIS A 69 -7.24 -7.21 -4.92
CA HIS A 69 -6.66 -7.62 -6.21
C HIS A 69 -5.20 -8.06 -6.09
N ILE A 70 -4.39 -7.42 -5.24
CA ILE A 70 -3.01 -7.87 -5.01
C ILE A 70 -3.00 -9.26 -4.36
N LYS A 71 -3.89 -9.48 -3.39
CA LYS A 71 -3.98 -10.75 -2.67
C LYS A 71 -4.57 -11.89 -3.50
N SER A 72 -5.31 -11.59 -4.57
CA SER A 72 -5.84 -12.64 -5.46
C SER A 72 -4.78 -13.22 -6.41
N LYS A 73 -3.65 -12.54 -6.62
CA LYS A 73 -2.50 -13.09 -7.38
C LYS A 73 -1.68 -14.06 -6.51
N TYR A 74 -1.38 -15.26 -7.02
CA TYR A 74 -0.69 -16.31 -6.26
C TYR A 74 0.85 -16.28 -6.37
N THR A 75 1.40 -15.87 -7.51
CA THR A 75 2.82 -16.00 -7.89
C THR A 75 3.53 -14.68 -8.22
N ALA A 76 2.95 -13.53 -7.86
CA ALA A 76 3.53 -12.23 -8.19
C ALA A 76 4.72 -11.84 -7.29
N VAL A 77 5.78 -11.34 -7.93
CA VAL A 77 6.94 -10.72 -7.26
C VAL A 77 6.50 -9.48 -6.46
N GLY A 78 6.99 -9.34 -5.24
CA GLY A 78 6.84 -8.18 -4.37
C GLY A 78 5.47 -8.08 -3.71
N ARG A 79 4.64 -9.11 -3.83
CA ARG A 79 3.22 -9.08 -3.43
C ARG A 79 3.05 -8.72 -1.96
N LYS A 80 3.86 -9.27 -1.05
CA LYS A 80 3.69 -9.04 0.40
C LYS A 80 4.27 -7.68 0.81
N GLU A 81 5.32 -7.25 0.14
CA GLU A 81 6.07 -6.01 0.31
C GLU A 81 5.22 -4.81 -0.13
N ILE A 82 4.60 -4.88 -1.31
CA ILE A 82 3.75 -3.79 -1.82
C ILE A 82 2.45 -3.66 -1.03
N VAL A 83 1.89 -4.77 -0.54
CA VAL A 83 0.72 -4.74 0.36
C VAL A 83 1.06 -3.99 1.65
N HIS A 84 2.29 -4.08 2.15
CA HIS A 84 2.70 -3.30 3.32
C HIS A 84 2.69 -1.79 3.05
N PHE A 85 3.13 -1.35 1.87
CA PHE A 85 3.00 0.04 1.44
C PHE A 85 1.54 0.51 1.45
N PHE A 86 0.62 -0.27 0.88
CA PHE A 86 -0.80 0.05 0.90
C PHE A 86 -1.41 0.06 2.30
N TYR A 87 -0.98 -0.82 3.22
CA TYR A 87 -1.40 -0.76 4.61
C TYR A 87 -0.94 0.51 5.33
N LEU A 88 0.29 0.95 5.11
CA LEU A 88 0.79 2.21 5.68
C LEU A 88 0.04 3.41 5.12
N TYR A 89 -0.17 3.47 3.80
CA TYR A 89 -0.98 4.52 3.17
C TYR A 89 -2.40 4.55 3.74
N GLY A 90 -3.05 3.39 3.88
CA GLY A 90 -4.38 3.30 4.50
C GLY A 90 -4.43 3.78 5.94
N LEU A 91 -3.38 3.51 6.73
CA LEU A 91 -3.29 4.01 8.09
C LEU A 91 -3.09 5.54 8.13
N VAL A 92 -2.32 6.11 7.20
CA VAL A 92 -2.20 7.57 7.04
C VAL A 92 -3.55 8.19 6.68
N THR A 93 -4.23 7.66 5.66
CA THR A 93 -5.54 8.17 5.22
C THR A 93 -6.58 8.05 6.35
N PHE A 94 -6.59 6.92 7.06
CA PHE A 94 -7.49 6.72 8.19
C PHE A 94 -7.24 7.72 9.31
N LEU A 95 -5.99 7.97 9.70
CA LEU A 95 -5.67 8.98 10.71
C LEU A 95 -5.98 10.40 10.23
N SER A 96 -5.71 10.71 8.96
CA SER A 96 -5.99 12.01 8.35
C SER A 96 -7.49 12.29 8.32
N PHE A 97 -8.34 11.28 8.11
CA PHE A 97 -9.80 11.41 8.26
C PHE A 97 -10.23 11.94 9.64
N PHE A 98 -9.62 11.47 10.74
CA PHE A 98 -9.96 11.99 12.08
C PHE A 98 -9.42 13.39 12.35
N LEU A 99 -8.25 13.71 11.79
CA LEU A 99 -7.54 14.97 12.05
C LEU A 99 -8.08 16.11 11.18
N ASP A 100 -8.27 15.89 9.88
CA ASP A 100 -8.83 16.87 8.95
C ASP A 100 -10.32 17.10 9.21
N GLY A 101 -11.04 16.06 9.64
CA GLY A 101 -12.46 16.16 9.99
C GLY A 101 -12.77 16.89 11.29
N GLY A 102 -11.74 17.20 12.07
CA GLY A 102 -11.89 17.80 13.41
C GLY A 102 -12.60 16.89 14.42
N ILE A 103 -12.71 15.58 14.15
CA ILE A 103 -13.24 14.59 15.10
C ILE A 103 -12.33 14.55 16.33
N VAL A 104 -11.02 14.64 16.12
CA VAL A 104 -10.06 15.00 17.16
C VAL A 104 -9.82 16.50 17.05
N PRO A 105 -10.39 17.32 17.94
CA PRO A 105 -10.24 18.77 17.87
C PRO A 105 -8.79 19.17 18.19
N SER A 106 -8.28 20.19 17.49
CA SER A 106 -6.91 20.71 17.66
C SER A 106 -6.63 21.28 19.06
N SER A 107 -7.67 21.64 19.81
CA SER A 107 -7.58 22.06 21.21
C SER A 107 -7.37 20.91 22.19
N SER A 108 -7.61 19.66 21.77
CA SER A 108 -7.43 18.50 22.63
C SER A 108 -5.94 18.20 22.87
N SER A 109 -5.60 17.82 24.10
CA SER A 109 -4.25 17.36 24.45
C SER A 109 -3.83 16.08 23.71
N ALA A 110 -4.80 15.37 23.11
CA ALA A 110 -4.55 14.19 22.28
C ALA A 110 -4.09 14.54 20.86
N TYR A 111 -4.45 15.71 20.32
CA TYR A 111 -4.17 16.07 18.92
C TYR A 111 -2.68 16.01 18.55
N PRO A 112 -1.74 16.54 19.38
CA PRO A 112 -0.31 16.46 19.06
C PRO A 112 0.22 15.02 18.92
N TRP A 113 -0.35 14.07 19.67
CA TRP A 113 0.05 12.67 19.59
C TRP A 113 -0.45 12.01 18.31
N PHE A 114 -1.72 12.21 17.96
CA PHE A 114 -2.27 11.69 16.70
C PHE A 114 -1.59 12.31 15.48
N ALA A 115 -1.34 13.62 15.49
CA ALA A 115 -0.59 14.30 14.43
C ALA A 115 0.84 13.78 14.30
N ALA A 116 1.53 13.52 15.41
CA ALA A 116 2.88 12.93 15.39
C ALA A 116 2.87 11.49 14.84
N ILE A 117 1.88 10.68 15.22
CA ILE A 117 1.72 9.31 14.69
C ILE A 117 1.46 9.36 13.18
N GLN A 118 0.53 10.21 12.74
CA GLN A 118 0.21 10.38 11.31
C GLN A 118 1.45 10.83 10.52
N THR A 119 2.21 11.80 11.04
CA THR A 119 3.45 12.27 10.42
C THR A 119 4.51 11.16 10.34
N GLY A 120 4.64 10.36 11.40
CA GLY A 120 5.55 9.22 11.43
C GLY A 120 5.22 8.18 10.36
N ILE A 121 3.94 7.81 10.23
CA ILE A 121 3.48 6.80 9.26
C ILE A 121 3.59 7.36 7.83
N LEU A 122 3.35 8.66 7.64
CA LEU A 122 3.57 9.32 6.36
C LEU A 122 5.02 9.13 5.90
N CYS A 123 6.00 9.49 6.74
CA CYS A 123 7.41 9.30 6.43
C CYS A 123 7.78 7.82 6.20
N ALA A 124 7.22 6.92 7.00
CA ALA A 124 7.40 5.48 6.81
C ALA A 124 6.78 4.98 5.50
N THR A 125 5.70 5.59 5.00
CA THR A 125 5.06 5.25 3.72
C THR A 125 5.99 5.60 2.54
N PHE A 126 6.60 6.78 2.54
CA PHE A 126 7.60 7.17 1.53
C PHE A 126 8.85 6.29 1.58
N TRP A 127 9.33 5.96 2.78
CA TRP A 127 10.43 5.02 2.94
C TRP A 127 10.07 3.61 2.42
N CYS A 128 8.88 3.12 2.75
CA CYS A 128 8.37 1.83 2.29
C CYS A 128 8.29 1.79 0.76
N LEU A 129 7.84 2.88 0.13
CA LEU A 129 7.83 3.02 -1.33
C LEU A 129 9.24 2.87 -1.91
N LEU A 130 10.22 3.57 -1.34
CA LEU A 130 11.63 3.47 -1.75
C LEU A 130 12.17 2.05 -1.59
N VAL A 131 11.94 1.38 -0.46
CA VAL A 131 12.42 0.00 -0.23
C VAL A 131 11.76 -0.97 -1.22
N ASN A 132 10.46 -0.82 -1.49
CA ASN A 132 9.77 -1.56 -2.54
C ASN A 132 10.42 -1.33 -3.93
N GLY A 133 11.02 -0.16 -4.16
CA GLY A 133 11.79 0.13 -5.36
C GLY A 133 12.99 -0.78 -5.58
N PHE A 134 13.63 -1.24 -4.51
CA PHE A 134 14.76 -2.16 -4.59
C PHE A 134 14.34 -3.62 -4.83
N VAL A 135 13.11 -3.98 -4.50
CA VAL A 135 12.59 -5.36 -4.64
C VAL A 135 12.60 -5.78 -6.11
N GLY A 136 12.29 -4.87 -7.03
CA GLY A 136 12.31 -5.16 -8.47
C GLY A 136 13.69 -5.53 -9.04
N PHE A 137 14.78 -5.17 -8.35
CA PHE A 137 16.14 -5.56 -8.73
C PHE A 137 16.56 -6.93 -8.18
N GLN A 138 15.70 -7.59 -7.40
CA GLN A 138 15.94 -8.91 -6.82
C GLN A 138 17.24 -9.01 -6.00
N PHE A 139 17.68 -7.91 -5.36
CA PHE A 139 18.86 -7.92 -4.48
C PHE A 139 18.69 -8.83 -3.26
N ALA A 140 17.45 -9.02 -2.82
CA ALA A 140 17.07 -9.97 -1.79
C ALA A 140 15.92 -10.84 -2.33
N GLU A 141 15.93 -12.13 -1.96
CA GLU A 141 14.87 -13.05 -2.35
C GLU A 141 13.54 -12.57 -1.77
N ASP A 142 12.61 -12.27 -2.67
CA ASP A 142 11.29 -11.73 -2.40
C ASP A 142 10.43 -12.69 -1.57
N GLY A 143 9.60 -12.17 -0.66
CA GLY A 143 8.66 -12.98 0.11
C GLY A 143 9.31 -13.85 1.19
N THR A 144 10.64 -13.85 1.31
CA THR A 144 11.37 -14.45 2.43
C THR A 144 11.01 -13.73 3.74
N PRO A 145 10.99 -14.45 4.87
CA PRO A 145 10.74 -13.82 6.17
C PRO A 145 11.78 -12.73 6.48
N LEU A 146 13.02 -12.88 5.99
CA LEU A 146 14.07 -11.88 6.13
C LEU A 146 13.73 -10.58 5.38
N SER A 147 13.32 -10.68 4.10
CA SER A 147 12.87 -9.52 3.31
C SER A 147 11.76 -8.75 4.05
N LEU A 148 10.72 -9.45 4.48
CA LEU A 148 9.56 -8.84 5.13
C LEU A 148 9.88 -8.19 6.48
N TRP A 149 10.69 -8.85 7.31
CA TRP A 149 11.09 -8.28 8.60
C TRP A 149 12.06 -7.11 8.43
N SER A 150 12.93 -7.14 7.41
CA SER A 150 13.81 -6.01 7.10
C SER A 150 13.02 -4.79 6.61
N LEU A 151 12.01 -4.99 5.77
CA LEU A 151 11.11 -3.95 5.29
C LEU A 151 10.30 -3.36 6.45
N ARG A 152 9.65 -4.20 7.26
CA ARG A 152 8.88 -3.75 8.43
C ARG A 152 9.76 -3.07 9.48
N GLY A 153 10.93 -3.62 9.76
CA GLY A 153 11.89 -3.08 10.72
C GLY A 153 12.38 -1.70 10.30
N SER A 154 12.81 -1.53 9.04
CA SER A 154 13.26 -0.24 8.53
C SER A 154 12.14 0.80 8.49
N CYS A 155 10.93 0.42 8.08
CA CYS A 155 9.75 1.31 8.17
C CYS A 155 9.44 1.71 9.61
N ALA A 156 9.53 0.78 10.56
CA ALA A 156 9.32 1.06 11.98
C ALA A 156 10.40 2.00 12.54
N THR A 157 11.66 1.89 12.12
CA THR A 157 12.73 2.81 12.50
C THR A 157 12.46 4.22 12.00
N VAL A 158 12.08 4.37 10.72
CA VAL A 158 11.73 5.69 10.14
C VAL A 158 10.50 6.28 10.82
N PHE A 159 9.48 5.46 11.08
CA PHE A 159 8.29 5.84 11.84
C PHE A 159 8.68 6.40 13.21
N MET A 160 9.47 5.65 14.00
CA MET A 160 9.88 6.07 15.34
C MET A 160 10.70 7.36 15.33
N LEU A 161 11.62 7.50 14.37
CA LEU A 161 12.43 8.71 14.21
C LEU A 161 11.56 9.93 13.88
N ALA A 162 10.69 9.81 12.88
CA ALA A 162 9.81 10.90 12.47
C ALA A 162 8.77 11.24 13.56
N PHE A 163 8.22 10.24 14.25
CA PHE A 163 7.34 10.41 15.40
C PHE A 163 8.04 11.17 16.53
N PHE A 164 9.27 10.79 16.88
CA PHE A 164 10.06 11.47 17.90
C PHE A 164 10.35 12.93 17.53
N ILE A 165 10.75 13.19 16.29
CA ILE A 165 11.00 14.57 15.81
C ILE A 165 9.71 15.40 15.85
N ALA A 166 8.58 14.84 15.43
CA ALA A 166 7.30 15.52 15.44
C ALA A 166 6.85 15.86 16.87
N ILE A 167 6.83 14.88 17.79
CA ILE A 167 6.39 15.13 19.17
C ILE A 167 7.34 16.06 19.92
N ALA A 168 8.66 15.94 19.70
CA ALA A 168 9.64 16.84 20.28
C ALA A 168 9.45 18.27 19.78
N THR A 169 9.12 18.44 18.50
CA THR A 169 8.78 19.74 17.92
C THR A 169 7.51 20.30 18.54
N PHE A 170 6.40 19.55 18.55
CA PHE A 170 5.11 20.05 19.03
C PHE A 170 5.11 20.40 20.53
N LYS A 171 5.81 19.63 21.36
CA LYS A 171 5.88 19.86 22.81
C LYS A 171 7.05 20.74 23.26
N SER A 172 7.82 21.30 22.33
CA SER A 172 9.03 22.06 22.62
C SER A 172 10.02 21.31 23.52
N LEU A 173 10.31 20.05 23.21
CA LEU A 173 11.25 19.24 24.00
C LEU A 173 12.69 19.49 23.53
N ALA A 174 13.59 19.67 24.51
CA ALA A 174 15.02 19.92 24.31
C ALA A 174 15.30 21.14 23.41
N SER A 175 15.87 20.94 22.22
CA SER A 175 16.22 22.00 21.26
C SER A 175 15.19 22.17 20.15
N PHE A 176 14.15 21.34 20.12
CA PHE A 176 13.09 21.45 19.12
C PHE A 176 12.05 22.45 19.61
N SER A 177 11.61 23.33 18.72
CA SER A 177 10.60 24.34 19.02
C SER A 177 9.62 24.47 17.84
N PRO A 178 8.32 24.62 18.09
CA PRO A 178 7.32 24.91 17.05
C PRO A 178 7.61 26.18 16.25
N SER A 179 8.41 27.11 16.80
CA SER A 179 8.79 28.36 16.15
C SER A 179 9.98 28.25 15.22
N ARG A 180 10.78 27.18 15.34
CA ARG A 180 11.88 26.87 14.41
C ARG A 180 11.89 25.38 14.08
N PRO A 181 10.87 24.89 13.37
CA PRO A 181 10.64 23.46 13.14
C PRO A 181 11.48 22.89 11.98
N ILE A 182 12.76 23.23 11.94
CA ILE A 182 13.64 22.91 10.81
C ILE A 182 13.75 21.40 10.62
N ALA A 183 13.88 20.63 11.70
CA ALA A 183 14.00 19.18 11.63
C ALA A 183 12.72 18.51 11.09
N LEU A 184 11.55 18.97 11.51
CA LEU A 184 10.26 18.48 11.01
C LEU A 184 10.10 18.80 9.52
N TRP A 185 10.50 20.00 9.11
CA TRP A 185 10.50 20.42 7.71
C TRP A 185 11.40 19.54 6.84
N ILE A 186 12.63 19.26 7.30
CA ILE A 186 13.58 18.39 6.60
C ILE A 186 12.99 16.98 6.43
N MET A 187 12.40 16.42 7.48
CA MET A 187 11.79 15.09 7.41
C MET A 187 10.59 15.04 6.45
N LEU A 188 9.68 16.02 6.52
CA LEU A 188 8.47 16.02 5.72
C LEU A 188 8.72 16.30 4.24
N TYR A 189 9.64 17.20 3.91
CA TYR A 189 9.86 17.66 2.54
C TYR A 189 11.12 17.07 1.90
N ILE A 190 12.28 17.21 2.54
CA ILE A 190 13.55 16.77 1.94
C ILE A 190 13.62 15.24 1.94
N PHE A 191 13.41 14.59 3.09
CA PHE A 191 13.56 13.15 3.20
C PHE A 191 12.51 12.40 2.37
N ASN A 192 11.23 12.76 2.49
CA ASN A 192 10.17 12.14 1.68
C ASN A 192 10.34 12.43 0.19
N GLY A 193 10.71 13.66 -0.18
CA GLY A 193 11.00 14.03 -1.56
C GLY A 193 12.17 13.24 -2.14
N ALA A 194 13.26 13.08 -1.37
CA ALA A 194 14.40 12.26 -1.77
C ALA A 194 14.00 10.79 -1.94
N CYS A 195 13.19 10.23 -1.03
CA CYS A 195 12.71 8.86 -1.16
C CYS A 195 11.93 8.64 -2.47
N LEU A 196 11.04 9.58 -2.80
CA LEU A 196 10.25 9.52 -4.04
C LEU A 196 11.13 9.67 -5.28
N ILE A 197 12.05 10.63 -5.31
CA ILE A 197 12.94 10.85 -6.47
C ILE A 197 13.81 9.62 -6.72
N ILE A 198 14.42 9.06 -5.66
CA ILE A 198 15.23 7.85 -5.76
C ILE A 198 14.37 6.69 -6.27
N TYR A 199 13.16 6.50 -5.73
CA TYR A 199 12.23 5.48 -6.21
C TYR A 199 11.95 5.64 -7.71
N VAL A 200 11.58 6.83 -8.18
CA VAL A 200 11.27 7.08 -9.60
C VAL A 200 12.47 6.77 -10.49
N ILE A 201 13.67 7.21 -10.10
CA ILE A 201 14.91 6.94 -10.86
C ILE A 201 15.16 5.43 -10.94
N LEU A 202 15.04 4.73 -9.81
CA LEU A 202 15.23 3.27 -9.75
C LEU A 202 14.23 2.53 -10.66
N GLN A 203 12.95 2.90 -10.62
CA GLN A 203 11.93 2.26 -11.47
C GLN A 203 12.14 2.54 -12.95
N LEU A 204 12.53 3.77 -13.31
CA LEU A 204 12.86 4.09 -14.70
C LEU A 204 14.07 3.29 -15.20
N ILE A 205 15.11 3.13 -14.37
CA ILE A 205 16.26 2.29 -14.71
C ILE A 205 15.82 0.83 -14.93
N LEU A 206 15.01 0.29 -14.02
CA LEU A 206 14.51 -1.08 -14.10
C LEU A 206 13.73 -1.31 -15.39
N VAL A 207 12.77 -0.45 -15.72
CA VAL A 207 11.95 -0.61 -16.92
C VAL A 207 12.77 -0.44 -18.20
N VAL A 208 13.70 0.52 -18.25
CA VAL A 208 14.49 0.79 -19.45
C VAL A 208 15.57 -0.28 -19.71
N ARG A 209 16.12 -0.88 -18.65
CA ARG A 209 17.24 -1.84 -18.75
C ARG A 209 16.80 -3.30 -18.71
N THR A 210 15.72 -3.62 -18.02
CA THR A 210 15.35 -5.01 -17.71
C THR A 210 14.08 -5.46 -18.45
N LEU A 211 13.11 -4.57 -18.67
CA LEU A 211 11.84 -4.94 -19.32
C LEU A 211 11.83 -4.63 -20.83
N ASP A 212 11.24 -5.55 -21.58
CA ASP A 212 10.94 -5.38 -23.00
C ASP A 212 9.70 -4.50 -23.22
N ASP A 213 8.66 -4.64 -22.38
CA ASP A 213 7.48 -3.77 -22.42
C ASP A 213 7.76 -2.41 -21.76
N ARG A 214 7.50 -1.34 -22.51
CA ARG A 214 7.69 0.06 -22.08
C ARG A 214 6.42 0.73 -21.62
N TRP A 215 5.27 0.06 -21.69
CA TRP A 215 4.00 0.57 -21.17
C TRP A 215 4.07 1.01 -19.68
N PRO A 216 4.80 0.33 -18.77
CA PRO A 216 4.94 0.76 -17.37
C PRO A 216 5.59 2.14 -17.18
N ILE A 217 6.33 2.66 -18.18
CA ILE A 217 6.86 4.03 -18.13
C ILE A 217 5.71 5.04 -18.05
N GLY A 218 4.60 4.77 -18.74
CA GLY A 218 3.40 5.61 -18.69
C GLY A 218 2.84 5.69 -17.27
N ASP A 219 2.73 4.56 -16.57
CA ASP A 219 2.23 4.52 -15.19
C ASP A 219 3.11 5.35 -14.24
N ILE A 220 4.45 5.25 -14.38
CA ILE A 220 5.39 6.07 -13.59
C ILE A 220 5.19 7.57 -13.86
N LEU A 221 5.11 7.96 -15.14
CA LEU A 221 4.97 9.37 -15.53
C LEU A 221 3.61 9.94 -15.10
N PHE A 222 2.51 9.20 -15.25
CA PHE A 222 1.20 9.62 -14.78
C PHE A 222 1.15 9.71 -13.25
N GLY A 223 1.76 8.75 -12.54
CA GLY A 223 1.88 8.81 -11.09
C GLY A 223 2.62 10.06 -10.62
N LEU A 224 3.81 10.32 -11.16
CA LEU A 224 4.60 11.51 -10.85
C LEU A 224 3.86 12.80 -11.23
N GLY A 225 3.17 12.80 -12.37
CA GLY A 225 2.36 13.91 -12.85
C GLY A 225 1.23 14.25 -11.87
N PHE A 226 0.42 13.27 -11.47
CA PHE A 226 -0.65 13.49 -10.49
C PHE A 226 -0.10 13.94 -9.14
N PHE A 227 0.99 13.34 -8.65
CA PHE A 227 1.63 13.78 -7.41
C PHE A 227 2.09 15.24 -7.47
N THR A 228 2.75 15.63 -8.55
CA THR A 228 3.25 17.00 -8.75
C THR A 228 2.10 18.00 -8.87
N VAL A 229 1.05 17.66 -9.62
CA VAL A 229 -0.17 18.48 -9.71
C VAL A 229 -0.81 18.64 -8.33
N GLY A 230 -0.90 17.57 -7.54
CA GLY A 230 -1.40 17.64 -6.16
C GLY A 230 -0.61 18.60 -5.28
N LEU A 231 0.73 18.54 -5.33
CA LEU A 231 1.60 19.48 -4.61
C LEU A 231 1.39 20.93 -5.04
N VAL A 232 1.26 21.18 -6.35
CA VAL A 232 1.03 22.52 -6.90
C VAL A 232 -0.34 23.06 -6.49
N LEU A 233 -1.37 22.21 -6.45
CA LEU A 233 -2.72 22.61 -6.02
C LEU A 233 -2.78 22.97 -4.54
N VAL A 234 -2.15 22.18 -3.66
CA VAL A 234 -2.16 22.48 -2.21
C VAL A 234 -1.26 23.66 -1.84
N TYR A 235 -0.05 23.74 -2.39
CA TYR A 235 0.92 24.76 -1.97
C TYR A 235 0.91 26.03 -2.81
N GLY A 236 0.45 25.98 -4.06
CA GLY A 236 0.43 27.13 -4.97
C GLY A 236 -0.95 27.75 -5.13
N PHE A 237 -1.98 26.94 -5.34
CA PHE A 237 -3.31 27.42 -5.76
C PHE A 237 -4.42 27.28 -4.72
N SER A 238 -4.14 26.76 -3.52
CA SER A 238 -5.18 26.47 -2.51
C SER A 238 -6.05 27.68 -2.17
N LEU A 239 -5.43 28.86 -1.95
CA LEU A 239 -6.16 30.10 -1.66
C LEU A 239 -7.03 30.55 -2.85
N THR A 240 -6.47 30.53 -4.06
CA THR A 240 -7.18 30.92 -5.28
C THR A 240 -8.39 30.03 -5.55
N ILE A 241 -8.25 28.72 -5.33
CA ILE A 241 -9.34 27.75 -5.48
C ILE A 241 -10.42 28.02 -4.44
N CYS A 242 -10.03 28.18 -3.18
CA CYS A 242 -10.94 28.40 -2.08
C CYS A 242 -11.80 29.67 -2.25
N ASP A 243 -11.19 30.77 -2.69
CA ASP A 243 -11.89 32.02 -2.99
C ASP A 243 -12.81 31.88 -4.23
N ALA A 244 -12.33 31.23 -5.29
CA ALA A 244 -13.07 31.07 -6.53
C ALA A 244 -14.37 30.25 -6.37
N ILE A 245 -14.39 29.30 -5.43
CA ILE A 245 -15.56 28.46 -5.13
C ILE A 245 -16.22 28.82 -3.80
N THR A 246 -16.08 30.06 -3.33
CA THR A 246 -16.82 30.61 -2.18
C THR A 246 -16.74 29.77 -0.90
N HIS A 247 -15.56 29.20 -0.63
CA HIS A 247 -15.28 28.33 0.52
C HIS A 247 -16.04 26.98 0.54
N TYR A 248 -16.52 26.46 -0.59
CA TYR A 248 -17.09 25.10 -0.62
C TYR A 248 -16.02 24.01 -0.60
N VAL A 249 -14.91 24.23 -1.28
CA VAL A 249 -13.79 23.31 -1.42
C VAL A 249 -12.48 24.11 -1.34
N ASP A 250 -11.38 23.46 -0.99
CA ASP A 250 -10.04 24.06 -0.93
C ASP A 250 -9.02 23.23 -1.72
N GLY A 251 -7.75 23.67 -1.73
CA GLY A 251 -6.68 22.96 -2.43
C GLY A 251 -6.41 21.55 -1.87
N LEU A 252 -6.76 21.27 -0.61
CA LEU A 252 -6.53 19.97 0.01
C LEU A 252 -7.41 18.89 -0.62
N PHE A 253 -8.67 19.19 -0.92
CA PHE A 253 -9.57 18.25 -1.60
C PHE A 253 -8.99 17.76 -2.92
N PHE A 254 -8.54 18.68 -3.78
CA PHE A 254 -7.98 18.32 -5.07
C PHE A 254 -6.61 17.65 -4.93
N ALA A 255 -5.81 18.04 -3.94
CA ALA A 255 -4.53 17.41 -3.67
C ALA A 255 -4.69 15.95 -3.21
N GLU A 256 -5.61 15.67 -2.29
CA GLU A 256 -5.90 14.30 -1.83
C GLU A 256 -6.44 13.43 -2.97
N LEU A 257 -7.27 13.99 -3.86
CA LEU A 257 -7.71 13.29 -5.07
C LEU A 257 -6.51 12.95 -5.98
N CYS A 258 -5.61 13.91 -6.20
CA CYS A 258 -4.40 13.70 -7.00
C CYS A 258 -3.43 12.70 -6.35
N PHE A 259 -3.28 12.71 -5.03
CA PHE A 259 -2.46 11.75 -4.29
C PHE A 259 -3.06 10.34 -4.36
N LEU A 260 -4.38 10.20 -4.26
CA LEU A 260 -5.07 8.94 -4.52
C LEU A 260 -4.76 8.42 -5.92
N LEU A 261 -4.92 9.25 -6.95
CA LEU A 261 -4.65 8.87 -8.34
C LEU A 261 -3.18 8.48 -8.54
N SER A 262 -2.24 9.18 -7.89
CA SER A 262 -0.83 8.81 -7.89
C SER A 262 -0.60 7.42 -7.28
N VAL A 263 -1.21 7.12 -6.13
CA VAL A 263 -1.10 5.80 -5.48
C VAL A 263 -1.75 4.71 -6.34
N MET A 264 -2.84 5.02 -7.05
CA MET A 264 -3.44 4.11 -8.02
C MET A 264 -2.50 3.81 -9.20
N MET A 265 -1.69 4.78 -9.64
CA MET A 265 -0.68 4.54 -10.67
C MET A 265 0.49 3.69 -10.14
N VAL A 266 0.86 3.81 -8.87
CA VAL A 266 1.83 2.88 -8.23
C VAL A 266 1.28 1.44 -8.22
N TYR A 267 -0.02 1.27 -7.92
CA TYR A 267 -0.68 -0.03 -8.05
C TYR A 267 -0.66 -0.55 -9.49
N LYS A 268 -1.04 0.28 -10.47
CA LYS A 268 -1.04 -0.12 -11.89
C LYS A 268 0.35 -0.49 -12.40
N TYR A 269 1.37 0.28 -11.99
CA TYR A 269 2.76 -0.02 -12.28
C TYR A 269 3.15 -1.41 -11.77
N TRP A 270 2.88 -1.69 -10.48
CA TRP A 270 3.14 -3.00 -9.89
C TRP A 270 2.35 -4.12 -10.58
N ASP A 271 1.09 -3.87 -10.91
CA ASP A 271 0.26 -4.83 -11.63
C ASP A 271 0.83 -5.13 -13.02
N SER A 272 1.31 -4.12 -13.74
CA SER A 272 1.82 -4.26 -15.10
C SER A 272 3.12 -5.06 -15.19
N ILE A 273 4.04 -4.89 -14.23
CA ILE A 273 5.29 -5.66 -14.20
C ILE A 273 5.11 -7.11 -13.71
N THR A 274 3.93 -7.47 -13.19
CA THR A 274 3.60 -8.81 -12.67
C THR A 274 2.52 -9.53 -13.49
N LYS A 275 2.29 -9.11 -14.75
CA LYS A 275 1.29 -9.74 -15.64
C LYS A 275 1.76 -11.10 -16.17
N GLU A 276 3.05 -11.23 -16.47
CA GLU A 276 3.62 -12.38 -17.17
C GLU A 276 3.68 -13.64 -16.28
N ASP A 277 3.73 -13.48 -14.95
CA ASP A 277 3.68 -14.61 -14.01
C ASP A 277 2.34 -15.40 -14.04
N LEU A 278 1.29 -14.86 -14.69
CA LEU A 278 -0.03 -15.49 -14.76
C LEU A 278 -0.18 -16.41 -15.98
N GLU A 279 0.58 -16.24 -17.06
CA GLU A 279 0.43 -17.04 -18.28
C GLU A 279 0.91 -18.49 -18.09
N PHE A 280 1.91 -18.68 -17.21
CA PHE A 280 2.43 -20.01 -16.86
C PHE A 280 1.49 -20.84 -15.97
N SER A 281 0.49 -20.21 -15.34
CA SER A 281 -0.52 -20.95 -14.54
C SER A 281 -1.69 -21.48 -15.37
N VAL A 282 -1.88 -20.99 -16.60
CA VAL A 282 -2.98 -21.44 -17.48
C VAL A 282 -2.55 -22.60 -18.40
N GLY A 283 -1.25 -22.78 -18.63
CA GLY A 283 -0.69 -23.86 -19.46
C GLY A 283 -0.87 -25.28 -18.88
N SER A 284 -1.13 -25.44 -17.59
CA SER A 284 -1.33 -26.77 -16.98
C SER A 284 -2.69 -27.40 -17.33
N LYS A 285 -3.71 -26.61 -17.69
CA LYS A 285 -5.03 -27.16 -18.06
C LYS A 285 -5.15 -27.55 -19.52
N GLN A 286 -4.40 -26.89 -20.42
CA GLN A 286 -4.33 -27.30 -21.83
C GLN A 286 -3.70 -28.70 -21.96
N ALA A 287 -2.64 -28.99 -21.19
CA ALA A 287 -1.95 -30.29 -21.23
C ALA A 287 -2.84 -31.47 -20.79
N VAL A 288 -3.80 -31.25 -19.89
CA VAL A 288 -4.73 -32.30 -19.42
C VAL A 288 -5.70 -32.73 -20.53
N TRP A 289 -6.14 -31.78 -21.37
CA TRP A 289 -6.98 -32.11 -22.53
C TRP A 289 -6.18 -32.85 -23.60
N ASP A 290 -4.94 -32.46 -23.87
CA ASP A 290 -4.11 -33.16 -24.87
C ASP A 290 -3.80 -34.62 -24.48
N ILE A 291 -3.61 -34.90 -23.19
CA ILE A 291 -3.39 -36.27 -22.70
C ILE A 291 -4.69 -37.07 -22.76
N SER A 292 -5.81 -36.53 -22.25
CA SER A 292 -7.10 -37.23 -22.28
C SER A 292 -7.60 -37.50 -23.70
N THR A 293 -7.28 -36.63 -24.66
CA THR A 293 -7.68 -36.81 -26.06
C THR A 293 -6.77 -37.82 -26.76
N LYS A 294 -5.46 -37.84 -26.46
CA LYS A 294 -4.54 -38.88 -26.94
C LYS A 294 -4.86 -40.25 -26.36
N GLU A 295 -5.14 -40.34 -25.06
CA GLU A 295 -5.52 -41.60 -24.42
C GLU A 295 -6.87 -42.12 -24.96
N GLY A 296 -7.82 -41.21 -25.23
CA GLY A 296 -9.08 -41.57 -25.89
C GLY A 296 -8.91 -42.03 -27.35
N LEU A 297 -7.95 -41.46 -28.09
CA LEU A 297 -7.64 -41.86 -29.47
C LEU A 297 -6.88 -43.19 -29.53
N LEU A 298 -5.93 -43.43 -28.62
CA LEU A 298 -5.20 -44.69 -28.52
C LEU A 298 -6.11 -45.85 -28.06
N ALA A 299 -7.05 -45.57 -27.15
CA ALA A 299 -8.04 -46.56 -26.74
C ALA A 299 -9.08 -46.90 -27.85
N ALA A 300 -9.30 -45.99 -28.81
CA ALA A 300 -10.14 -46.25 -29.97
C ALA A 300 -9.43 -47.10 -31.03
N ASP A 301 -8.12 -46.89 -31.23
CA ASP A 301 -7.30 -47.67 -32.17
C ASP A 301 -7.13 -49.13 -31.71
N ASP A 302 -7.02 -49.36 -30.39
CA ASP A 302 -6.95 -50.71 -29.81
C ASP A 302 -8.28 -51.47 -29.87
N ALA A 303 -9.42 -50.78 -29.98
CA ALA A 303 -10.75 -51.42 -30.06
C ALA A 303 -11.03 -52.03 -31.45
N ASP A 304 -10.44 -51.48 -32.52
CA ASP A 304 -10.63 -51.97 -33.89
C ASP A 304 -9.72 -53.17 -34.24
N TYR A 305 -8.69 -53.46 -33.44
CA TYR A 305 -7.80 -54.62 -33.65
C TYR A 305 -8.32 -55.95 -33.07
N PHE A 306 -9.35 -55.93 -32.22
CA PHE A 306 -9.90 -57.16 -31.59
C PHE A 306 -11.25 -57.62 -32.14
N ALA A 307 -11.78 -57.00 -33.20
CA ALA A 307 -13.10 -57.31 -33.76
C ALA A 307 -13.10 -58.42 -34.84
N ASN A 308 -12.11 -59.33 -34.88
CA ASN A 308 -12.20 -60.52 -35.73
C ASN A 308 -11.41 -61.71 -35.14
N GLY A 309 -12.12 -62.62 -34.46
CA GLY A 309 -11.53 -63.85 -33.94
C GLY A 309 -12.48 -64.64 -33.04
N THR A 310 -13.43 -65.34 -33.64
CA THR A 310 -14.35 -66.28 -32.99
C THR A 310 -13.65 -67.45 -32.29
N ASN A 311 -14.25 -67.86 -31.16
CA ASN A 311 -14.24 -69.16 -30.46
C ASN A 311 -13.27 -69.38 -29.28
N GLY A 312 -13.85 -69.57 -28.09
CA GLY A 312 -13.29 -70.47 -27.07
C GLY A 312 -13.41 -70.01 -25.62
N ASN A 313 -14.58 -70.27 -25.00
CA ASN A 313 -14.79 -70.64 -23.59
C ASN A 313 -13.75 -70.23 -22.51
N LEU A 314 -14.17 -69.38 -21.55
CA LEU A 314 -14.23 -69.61 -20.08
C LEU A 314 -14.06 -68.29 -19.29
N SER A 315 -15.12 -67.88 -18.62
CA SER A 315 -15.12 -67.01 -17.41
C SER A 315 -14.69 -67.82 -16.16
N PRO A 316 -14.36 -67.25 -14.97
CA PRO A 316 -14.77 -65.93 -14.47
C PRO A 316 -13.71 -65.11 -13.68
N VAL A 317 -14.03 -63.82 -13.50
CA VAL A 317 -13.72 -62.95 -12.33
C VAL A 317 -12.33 -63.07 -11.69
N GLN A 318 -11.49 -62.04 -11.92
CA GLN A 318 -10.64 -61.52 -10.84
C GLN A 318 -10.40 -60.02 -11.01
N SER A 319 -11.16 -59.26 -10.23
CA SER A 319 -10.79 -57.92 -9.81
C SER A 319 -9.48 -58.01 -8.99
N GLN A 320 -8.40 -57.45 -9.50
CA GLN A 320 -7.26 -57.05 -8.67
C GLN A 320 -7.18 -55.53 -8.64
N ALA A 321 -7.69 -55.01 -7.52
CA ALA A 321 -7.41 -53.69 -7.03
C ALA A 321 -5.92 -53.54 -6.68
N PHE A 322 -5.44 -52.31 -6.82
CA PHE A 322 -4.50 -51.63 -5.92
C PHE A 322 -3.40 -52.49 -5.25
N GLN A 323 -2.15 -52.27 -5.66
CA GLN A 323 -1.02 -52.26 -4.72
C GLN A 323 -0.30 -50.90 -4.78
N VAL A 324 -0.79 -50.00 -3.93
CA VAL A 324 0.02 -48.94 -3.32
C VAL A 324 0.84 -49.62 -2.23
N ASN A 325 2.16 -49.64 -2.39
CA ASN A 325 3.07 -50.07 -1.33
C ASN A 325 3.32 -48.88 -0.39
N SER A 326 2.43 -48.68 0.58
CA SER A 326 2.64 -47.79 1.73
C SER A 326 3.09 -48.61 2.93
N GLY A 327 4.15 -48.13 3.58
CA GLY A 327 4.81 -48.76 4.72
C GLY A 327 3.90 -49.11 5.90
N ARG A 328 4.35 -50.16 6.59
CA ARG A 328 3.85 -50.81 7.80
C ARG A 328 3.36 -49.87 8.92
N TYR A 329 2.21 -50.21 9.48
CA TYR A 329 1.98 -50.22 10.93
C TYR A 329 1.38 -51.57 11.35
N PRO A 330 1.72 -52.14 12.52
CA PRO A 330 1.03 -53.30 13.08
C PRO A 330 -0.11 -52.92 14.04
N PRO A 331 -1.03 -53.87 14.39
CA PRO A 331 -2.39 -53.55 14.82
C PRO A 331 -2.70 -53.75 16.32
N GLN A 332 -3.75 -53.05 16.75
CA GLN A 332 -4.83 -53.36 17.73
C GLN A 332 -4.53 -54.00 19.12
N GLY A 333 -5.14 -53.41 20.16
CA GLY A 333 -5.58 -54.13 21.37
C GLY A 333 -5.58 -53.29 22.66
N ALA A 334 -6.77 -53.01 23.20
CA ALA A 334 -7.08 -52.13 24.35
C ALA A 334 -6.74 -52.72 25.76
N PRO A 335 -7.29 -52.20 26.87
CA PRO A 335 -6.96 -50.97 27.60
C PRO A 335 -6.49 -51.26 29.06
N THR A 336 -5.73 -50.38 29.73
CA THR A 336 -5.72 -50.30 31.22
C THR A 336 -4.95 -49.08 31.75
N GLY A 337 -5.67 -48.21 32.46
CA GLY A 337 -5.38 -47.72 33.81
C GLY A 337 -4.02 -47.11 34.22
N LYS A 338 -4.14 -45.89 34.78
CA LYS A 338 -3.45 -45.31 35.96
C LYS A 338 -2.12 -44.55 35.77
N PHE A 339 -2.23 -43.22 35.92
CA PHE A 339 -1.69 -42.38 37.02
C PHE A 339 -0.21 -42.45 37.47
N ILE A 340 0.32 -41.24 37.78
CA ILE A 340 1.54 -40.85 38.53
C ILE A 340 2.80 -40.84 37.65
N GLY A 341 3.60 -39.78 37.52
CA GLY A 341 3.84 -38.61 38.35
C GLY A 341 5.35 -38.54 38.62
N TYR A 342 6.00 -37.44 38.23
CA TYR A 342 7.11 -36.73 38.89
C TYR A 342 7.49 -35.51 38.04
#